data_AF-A0A9D7JSG3-F1
#
_entry.id   AF-A0A9D7JSG3-F1
#
_cell.length_a   1.000
_cell.length_b   1.000
_cell.length_c   1.000
_cell.angle_alpha   90.00
_cell.angle_beta   90.00
_cell.angle_gamma   90.00
#
_symmetry.space_group_name_H-M   'P 1'
#
loop_
_entity.id
_entity.type
_entity.pdbx_description
1 polymer ?
#
loop_
_entity_poly.entity_id
_entity_poly.type
_entity_poly.pdbx_seq_one_letter_code
_entity_poly.pdbx_strand_id
1 'polypeptide(L)'
;MTGEQKTLLDYTCVKAMLQDTTNTVAWFTTKLPANMGPNGFTGLPGMIMMVDIDNGERIYVASKIELRDLAEGEMTKPEKGKKVSGEEFEKIRKEKMEEMGAVQGKGGTFKVMIREERN
;
A
#
# COMPACT_ATOMS: atom_id res chain seq x y z
N MET A 1 12.87 14.49 18.53
CA MET A 1 12.27 13.35 17.80
C MET A 1 11.08 12.82 18.58
N THR A 2 9.93 13.49 18.47
CA THR A 2 8.70 13.09 19.16
C THR A 2 7.65 12.77 18.10
N GLY A 3 7.86 11.66 17.39
CA GLY A 3 6.80 11.06 16.59
C GLY A 3 5.79 10.44 17.54
N GLU A 4 4.51 10.75 17.36
CA GLU A 4 3.44 10.05 18.08
C GLU A 4 3.58 8.54 17.83
N GLN A 5 3.49 7.75 18.91
CA GLN A 5 3.57 6.30 18.85
C GLN A 5 2.23 5.70 19.29
N LYS A 6 1.82 4.64 18.60
CA LYS A 6 0.61 3.89 18.92
C LYS A 6 0.91 2.40 18.81
N THR A 7 0.38 1.60 19.73
CA THR A 7 0.46 0.15 19.64
C THR A 7 -0.71 -0.38 18.81
N LEU A 8 -0.40 -1.15 17.76
CA LEU A 8 -1.36 -1.84 16.90
C LEU A 8 -0.97 -3.32 16.82
N LEU A 9 -1.87 -4.23 17.21
CA LEU A 9 -1.65 -5.69 17.16
C LEU A 9 -0.31 -6.13 17.80
N ASP A 10 0.07 -5.53 18.93
CA ASP A 10 1.35 -5.73 19.66
C ASP A 10 2.62 -5.13 19.01
N TYR A 11 2.46 -4.43 17.89
CA TYR A 11 3.53 -3.69 17.24
C TYR A 11 3.49 -2.21 17.60
N THR A 12 4.64 -1.68 18.03
CA THR A 12 4.84 -0.24 18.19
C THR A 12 4.90 0.39 16.79
N CYS A 13 3.94 1.26 16.52
CA CYS A 13 3.83 1.99 15.26
C CYS A 13 4.13 3.47 15.47
N VAL A 14 4.85 4.06 14.52
CA VAL A 14 5.18 5.48 14.49
C VAL A 14 4.30 6.16 13.45
N LYS A 15 3.84 7.37 13.76
CA LYS A 15 3.05 8.21 12.85
C LYS A 15 3.93 8.85 11.79
N ALA A 16 3.50 8.78 10.54
CA ALA A 16 3.99 9.56 9.41
C ALA A 16 2.81 10.34 8.83
N MET A 17 3.01 11.62 8.50
CA MET A 17 1.99 12.45 7.88
C MET A 17 2.51 12.93 6.52
N LEU A 18 1.65 12.88 5.52
CA LEU A 18 1.89 13.43 4.19
C LEU A 18 0.76 14.42 3.90
N GLN A 19 1.14 15.67 3.66
CA GLN A 19 0.23 16.75 3.30
C GLN A 19 0.70 17.31 1.96
N ASP A 20 0.30 16.63 0.89
CA ASP A 20 0.61 17.04 -0.49
C ASP A 20 -0.70 17.42 -1.21
N THR A 21 -1.45 16.42 -1.68
CA THR A 21 -2.76 16.64 -2.31
C THR A 21 -3.92 16.28 -1.38
N THR A 22 -3.73 15.29 -0.51
CA THR A 22 -4.70 14.80 0.49
C THR A 22 -4.01 14.71 1.84
N ASN A 23 -4.77 14.86 2.93
CA ASN A 23 -4.24 14.71 4.28
C ASN A 23 -4.13 13.23 4.60
N THR A 24 -2.93 12.65 4.45
CA THR A 24 -2.72 11.23 4.69
C THR A 24 -1.90 11.02 5.97
N VAL A 25 -2.44 10.23 6.89
CA VAL A 25 -1.75 9.80 8.11
C VAL A 25 -1.51 8.30 8.04
N ALA A 26 -0.24 7.90 8.02
CA ALA A 26 0.16 6.50 8.03
C ALA A 26 0.80 6.13 9.37
N TRP A 27 0.50 4.93 9.88
CA TRP A 27 1.17 4.34 11.04
C TRP A 27 1.95 3.13 10.57
N PHE A 28 3.25 3.12 10.82
CA PHE A 28 4.15 2.06 10.35
C PHE A 28 4.99 1.49 11.49
N THR A 29 5.40 0.23 11.38
CA THR A 29 6.27 -0.42 12.37
C THR A 29 7.61 -0.84 11.75
N THR A 30 8.70 -0.52 12.43
CA THR A 30 10.07 -0.91 12.04
C THR A 30 10.40 -2.35 12.44
N LYS A 31 9.59 -2.97 13.30
CA LYS A 31 9.75 -4.38 13.72
C LYS A 31 9.51 -5.36 12.57
N LEU A 32 8.69 -4.97 11.59
CA LEU A 32 8.45 -5.71 10.35
C LEU A 32 9.15 -4.97 9.21
N PRO A 33 10.36 -5.37 8.78
CA PRO A 33 11.18 -4.62 7.82
C PRO A 33 10.67 -4.69 6.36
N ALA A 34 9.41 -5.07 6.14
CA ALA A 34 8.80 -5.11 4.82
C ALA A 34 8.29 -3.72 4.42
N ASN A 35 8.91 -3.09 3.41
CA ASN A 35 8.45 -1.79 2.87
C ASN A 35 7.21 -1.98 1.99
N MET A 36 6.08 -2.27 2.62
CA MET A 36 4.79 -2.47 1.96
C MET A 36 3.65 -1.92 2.81
N GLY A 37 2.56 -1.56 2.15
CA GLY A 37 1.36 -1.02 2.77
C GLY A 37 0.11 -1.25 1.93
N PRO A 38 -1.07 -0.99 2.51
CA PRO A 38 -2.34 -1.10 1.79
C PRO A 38 -2.38 -0.11 0.62
N ASN A 39 -3.18 -0.41 -0.42
CA ASN A 39 -3.43 0.49 -1.54
C ASN A 39 -2.18 1.10 -2.23
N GLY A 40 -1.04 0.40 -2.20
CA GLY A 40 0.20 0.87 -2.82
C GLY A 40 0.97 1.92 -2.03
N PHE A 41 0.60 2.21 -0.77
CA PHE A 41 1.40 3.05 0.11
C PHE A 41 2.73 2.36 0.43
N THR A 42 3.84 3.04 0.17
CA THR A 42 5.22 2.54 0.33
C THR A 42 6.16 3.73 0.56
N GLY A 43 7.38 3.47 1.02
CA GLY A 43 8.42 4.50 1.23
C GLY A 43 8.82 4.72 2.68
N LEU A 44 8.14 4.05 3.62
CA LEU A 44 8.45 4.08 5.05
C LEU A 44 9.40 2.91 5.40
N PRO A 45 10.31 3.08 6.38
CA PRO A 45 11.24 2.04 6.80
C PRO A 45 10.52 0.98 7.65
N GLY A 46 9.63 0.20 7.04
CA GLY A 46 8.84 -0.83 7.67
C GLY A 46 7.47 -1.00 7.03
N MET A 47 6.63 -1.83 7.67
CA MET A 47 5.30 -2.14 7.17
C MET A 47 4.27 -1.13 7.65
N ILE A 48 3.41 -0.68 6.74
CA ILE A 48 2.31 0.23 7.06
C ILE A 48 1.13 -0.57 7.59
N MET A 49 0.78 -0.29 8.85
CA MET A 49 -0.24 -0.99 9.62
C MET A 49 -1.60 -0.30 9.58
N MET A 50 -1.59 1.03 9.42
CA MET A 50 -2.80 1.82 9.30
C MET A 50 -2.55 3.01 8.38
N VAL A 51 -3.53 3.35 7.55
CA VAL A 51 -3.56 4.58 6.76
C VAL A 51 -4.93 5.21 6.92
N ASP A 52 -4.94 6.48 7.27
CA ASP A 52 -6.10 7.36 7.28
C ASP A 52 -5.91 8.41 6.18
N ILE A 53 -6.87 8.50 5.26
CA ILE A 53 -6.89 9.46 4.15
C ILE A 53 -8.04 10.43 4.40
N ASP A 54 -7.71 11.72 4.30
CA ASP A 54 -8.65 12.84 4.40
C ASP A 54 -9.49 12.82 5.68
N ASN A 55 -8.80 12.65 6.82
CA ASN A 55 -9.39 12.69 8.16
C ASN A 55 -10.59 11.74 8.35
N GLY A 56 -10.47 10.52 7.84
CA GLY A 56 -11.43 9.45 8.03
C GLY A 56 -12.32 9.15 6.83
N GLU A 57 -12.11 9.79 5.67
CA GLU A 57 -12.82 9.43 4.44
C GLU A 57 -12.54 7.97 4.06
N ARG A 58 -11.26 7.56 4.16
CA ARG A 58 -10.86 6.17 3.97
C ARG A 58 -9.82 5.76 4.99
N ILE A 59 -10.13 4.67 5.70
CA ILE A 59 -9.26 4.12 6.72
C ILE A 59 -8.94 2.67 6.36
N TYR A 60 -7.66 2.38 6.18
CA TYR A 60 -7.13 1.03 6.09
C TYR A 60 -6.47 0.68 7.42
N VAL A 61 -6.87 -0.42 8.05
CA VAL A 61 -6.29 -0.89 9.32
C VAL A 61 -6.00 -2.38 9.19
N ALA A 62 -4.79 -2.80 9.57
CA ALA A 62 -4.45 -4.20 9.72
C ALA A 62 -5.29 -4.81 10.83
N SER A 63 -6.08 -5.83 10.50
CA SER A 63 -6.92 -6.57 11.44
C SER A 63 -6.21 -7.76 12.07
N LYS A 64 -5.26 -8.37 11.36
CA LYS A 64 -4.49 -9.53 11.81
C LYS A 64 -3.13 -9.56 11.12
N ILE A 65 -2.10 -9.98 11.86
CA ILE A 65 -0.79 -10.34 11.30
C ILE A 65 -0.54 -11.80 11.60
N GLU A 66 -0.24 -12.57 10.56
CA GLU A 66 0.19 -13.95 10.67
C GLU A 66 1.58 -14.07 10.04
N LEU A 67 2.61 -14.21 10.88
CA LEU A 67 3.94 -14.56 10.44
C LEU A 67 4.00 -16.08 10.38
N ARG A 68 3.89 -16.62 9.16
CA ARG A 68 3.97 -18.05 8.91
C ARG A 68 4.93 -18.30 7.77
N ASP A 69 5.66 -19.40 7.86
CA ASP A 69 6.38 -19.90 6.70
C ASP A 69 5.35 -20.31 5.64
N LEU A 70 5.59 -19.89 4.41
CA LEU A 70 4.80 -20.35 3.27
C LEU A 70 5.25 -21.77 2.98
N ALA A 71 4.35 -22.74 3.09
CA ALA A 71 4.65 -24.09 2.66
C ALA A 71 4.89 -24.10 1.14
N GLU A 72 5.75 -25.00 0.66
CA GLU A 72 5.96 -25.20 -0.78
C GLU A 72 4.60 -25.44 -1.47
N GLY A 73 4.22 -24.52 -2.35
CA GLY A 73 2.98 -24.60 -3.12
C GLY A 73 1.78 -23.82 -2.58
N GLU A 74 1.83 -23.18 -1.40
CA GLU A 74 0.70 -22.34 -0.94
C GLU A 74 0.52 -21.07 -1.77
N MET A 75 1.61 -20.54 -2.31
CA MET A 75 1.57 -19.44 -3.26
C MET A 75 1.46 -20.01 -4.68
N THR A 76 0.36 -20.70 -4.98
CA THR A 76 0.05 -21.07 -6.37
C THR A 76 -0.24 -19.80 -7.16
N LYS A 77 0.49 -19.58 -8.27
CA LYS A 77 0.11 -18.55 -9.24
C LYS A 77 -1.36 -18.76 -9.59
N PRO A 78 -2.22 -17.73 -9.57
CA PRO A 78 -3.62 -17.89 -9.93
C PRO A 78 -3.73 -18.53 -11.31
N GLU A 79 -4.28 -19.75 -11.37
CA GLU A 79 -4.48 -20.48 -12.63
C GLU A 79 -5.59 -19.82 -13.47
N LYS A 80 -6.48 -19.05 -12.84
CA LYS A 80 -7.54 -18.26 -13.49
C LYS A 80 -7.04 -17.00 -14.22
N GLY A 81 -5.77 -16.98 -14.62
CA GLY A 81 -5.25 -15.99 -15.55
C GLY A 81 -5.08 -16.61 -16.92
N LYS A 82 -5.69 -16.04 -17.96
CA LYS A 82 -5.23 -16.35 -19.33
C LYS A 82 -3.75 -15.95 -19.40
N LYS A 83 -2.85 -16.88 -19.71
CA LYS A 83 -1.47 -16.55 -20.11
C LYS A 83 -1.59 -15.83 -21.44
N VAL A 84 -1.68 -14.51 -21.36
CA VAL A 84 -1.71 -13.63 -22.54
C VAL A 84 -0.30 -13.20 -22.83
N SER A 85 0.06 -13.20 -24.11
CA SER A 85 1.27 -12.53 -24.59
C SER A 85 1.19 -11.03 -24.31
N GLY A 86 2.33 -10.32 -24.32
CA GLY A 86 2.35 -8.87 -24.07
C GLY A 86 1.41 -8.09 -25.00
N GLU A 87 1.26 -8.55 -26.25
CA GLU A 87 0.39 -7.94 -27.25
C GLU A 87 -1.10 -8.17 -26.93
N GLU A 88 -1.47 -9.39 -26.52
CA GLU A 88 -2.84 -9.70 -26.11
C GLU A 88 -3.23 -8.98 -24.81
N PHE A 89 -2.27 -8.79 -23.90
CA PHE A 89 -2.48 -7.99 -22.69
C PHE A 89 -2.82 -6.54 -23.04
N GLU A 90 -2.04 -5.90 -23.92
CA GLU A 90 -2.32 -4.52 -24.36
C GLU A 90 -3.66 -4.42 -25.10
N LYS A 91 -4.03 -5.43 -25.90
CA LYS A 91 -5.34 -5.46 -26.56
C LYS A 91 -6.50 -5.57 -25.57
N ILE A 92 -6.45 -6.52 -24.65
CA ILE A 92 -7.48 -6.69 -23.60
C ILE A 92 -7.55 -5.45 -22.71
N ARG A 93 -6.40 -4.87 -22.39
CA ARG A 93 -6.29 -3.65 -21.58
C ARG A 93 -6.92 -2.45 -22.30
N LYS A 94 -6.67 -2.31 -23.60
CA LYS A 94 -7.24 -1.25 -24.44
C LYS A 94 -8.75 -1.43 -24.59
N GLU A 95 -9.21 -2.62 -24.95
CA GLU A 95 -10.64 -2.94 -25.08
C GLU A 95 -11.38 -2.72 -23.75
N LYS A 96 -10.84 -3.17 -22.61
CA LYS A 96 -11.45 -2.91 -21.30
C LYS A 96 -11.43 -1.44 -20.90
N MET A 97 -10.41 -0.68 -21.28
CA MET A 97 -10.38 0.78 -21.04
C MET A 97 -11.41 1.52 -21.90
N GLU A 98 -11.58 1.11 -23.15
CA GLU A 98 -12.60 1.65 -24.06
C GLU A 98 -14.02 1.30 -23.58
N GLU A 99 -14.25 0.06 -23.13
CA GLU A 99 -15.54 -0.41 -22.61
C GLU A 99 -15.94 0.29 -21.30
N MET A 100 -14.96 0.60 -20.43
CA MET A 100 -15.21 1.33 -19.18
C MET A 100 -15.30 2.85 -19.35
N GLY A 101 -15.09 3.40 -20.56
CA GLY A 101 -15.11 4.85 -20.83
C GLY A 101 -14.12 5.66 -19.97
N ALA A 102 -13.14 4.99 -19.36
CA ALA A 102 -12.29 5.56 -18.33
C ALA A 102 -11.07 6.22 -18.99
N VAL A 103 -11.09 7.55 -19.04
CA VAL A 103 -9.92 8.38 -19.30
C VAL A 103 -8.79 7.90 -18.39
N GLN A 104 -7.62 7.67 -18.99
CA GLN A 104 -6.39 7.15 -18.40
C GLN A 104 -6.02 7.84 -17.07
N GLY A 105 -6.59 7.37 -15.97
CA GLY A 105 -6.16 7.69 -14.62
C GLY A 105 -4.87 6.93 -14.37
N LYS A 106 -3.74 7.65 -14.34
CA LYS A 106 -2.45 7.13 -13.84
C LYS A 106 -2.71 6.40 -12.53
N GLY A 107 -2.49 5.09 -12.48
CA GLY A 107 -2.39 4.35 -11.24
C GLY A 107 -1.28 4.96 -10.41
N GLY A 108 -1.65 5.80 -9.45
CA GLY A 108 -0.73 6.53 -8.61
C GLY A 108 -0.07 5.56 -7.63
N THR A 109 1.19 5.23 -7.87
CA THR A 109 2.04 4.71 -6.80
C THR A 109 2.26 5.87 -5.81
N PHE A 110 1.50 5.90 -4.71
CA PHE A 110 1.63 6.90 -3.67
C PHE A 110 2.89 6.62 -2.85
N LYS A 111 4.01 7.22 -3.26
CA LYS A 111 5.27 7.17 -2.53
C LYS A 111 5.18 8.13 -1.35
N VAL A 112 5.09 7.59 -0.14
CA VAL A 112 5.17 8.37 1.08
C VAL A 112 6.64 8.78 1.23
N MET A 113 6.93 10.06 1.00
CA MET A 113 8.24 10.65 1.23
C MET A 113 8.19 11.38 2.57
N ILE A 114 8.86 10.83 3.60
CA ILE A 114 9.08 11.59 4.84
C ILE A 114 10.02 12.74 4.49
N ARG A 115 9.51 13.97 4.51
CA ARG A 115 10.34 15.16 4.45
C ARG A 115 10.84 15.41 5.88
N GLU A 116 12.08 15.02 6.17
CA GLU A 116 12.76 15.51 7.36
C GLU A 116 13.01 17.01 7.16
N GLU A 117 12.23 17.86 7.82
CA GLU A 117 12.65 19.23 8.07
C GLU A 117 13.86 19.18 9.00
N ARG A 118 15.05 19.21 8.39
CA ARG A 118 16.30 19.51 9.07
C ARG A 118 16.25 20.97 9.48
N ASN A 119 16.17 21.21 10.79
CA ASN A 119 16.46 22.49 11.41
C ASN A 119 17.90 22.47 11.93
#